data_AF-A0A1J9Q6K2-F1
#
_entry.id   AF-A0A1J9Q6K2-F1
#
_cell.length_a   1.000
_cell.length_b   1.000
_cell.length_c   1.000
_cell.angle_alpha   90.00
_cell.angle_beta   90.00
_cell.angle_gamma   90.00
#
_symmetry.space_group_name_H-M   'P 1'
#
loop_
_entity.id
_entity.type
_entity.pdbx_description
1 polymer ?
#
loop_
_entity_poly.entity_id
_entity_poly.type
_entity_poly.pdbx_seq_one_letter_code
_entity_poly.pdbx_strand_id
1 'polypeptide(L)'
;MAMFDLFPFLLNWTLLTLRLLGSYPNHVWSPAGGWYSQPANWKTNTAIIGAVIIGVAAMAFNVSADREFRTKFPEQGRFFPSRWWSKQIGEHEKESAAANKS
;
A
#
# COMPACT_ATOMS: atom_id res chain seq x y z
N MET A 1 30.75 -44.42 27.61
CA MET A 1 30.84 -44.80 26.18
C MET A 1 29.48 -44.72 25.48
N ALA A 2 28.58 -43.78 25.84
CA ALA A 2 27.20 -43.76 25.33
C ALA A 2 26.91 -42.61 24.35
N MET A 3 27.82 -41.64 24.22
CA MET A 3 27.60 -40.43 23.40
C MET A 3 27.99 -40.62 21.92
N PHE A 4 28.92 -41.53 21.63
CA PHE A 4 29.38 -41.79 20.25
C PHE A 4 28.44 -42.70 19.46
N ASP A 5 27.69 -43.59 20.13
CA ASP A 5 26.77 -44.53 19.48
C ASP A 5 25.47 -43.89 19.01
N LEU A 6 25.12 -42.71 19.54
CA LEU A 6 23.96 -41.92 19.12
C LEU A 6 24.26 -41.02 17.92
N PHE A 7 25.53 -40.77 17.61
CA PHE A 7 25.93 -39.91 16.49
C PHE A 7 25.37 -40.36 15.12
N PRO A 8 25.47 -41.65 14.71
CA PRO A 8 24.88 -42.09 13.45
C PRO A 8 23.35 -42.02 13.44
N PHE A 9 22.69 -42.21 14.58
CA PHE A 9 21.24 -42.06 14.71
C PHE A 9 20.80 -40.60 14.57
N LEU A 10 21.50 -39.67 15.23
CA LEU A 10 21.27 -38.23 15.13
C LEU A 10 21.59 -37.69 13.73
N LEU A 11 22.63 -38.21 13.07
CA LEU A 11 22.97 -37.85 11.70
C LEU A 11 21.92 -38.36 10.70
N ASN A 12 21.45 -39.61 10.85
CA ASN A 12 20.39 -40.14 9.99
C ASN A 12 19.06 -39.41 10.22
N TRP A 13 18.71 -39.11 11.48
CA TRP A 13 17.51 -38.34 11.83
C TRP A 13 17.55 -36.92 11.26
N THR A 14 18.69 -36.24 11.33
CA THR A 14 18.87 -34.90 10.73
C THR A 14 18.86 -34.93 9.21
N LEU A 15 19.42 -35.95 8.57
CA LEU A 15 19.36 -36.12 7.11
C LEU A 15 17.94 -36.47 6.61
N LEU A 16 17.19 -37.25 7.39
CA LEU A 16 15.79 -37.58 7.09
C LEU A 16 14.90 -36.34 7.18
N THR A 17 15.08 -35.50 8.21
CA THR A 17 14.32 -34.25 8.33
C THR A 17 14.70 -33.25 7.24
N LEU A 18 15.99 -33.16 6.86
CA LEU A 18 16.43 -32.31 5.74
C LEU A 18 15.81 -32.73 4.40
N ARG A 19 15.63 -34.04 4.16
CA ARG A 19 14.98 -34.57 2.94
C ARG A 19 13.50 -34.23 2.85
N LEU A 20 12.81 -34.08 3.99
CA LEU A 20 11.39 -33.73 4.04
C LEU A 20 11.13 -32.21 3.95
N LEU A 21 12.13 -31.38 4.27
CA LEU A 21 12.04 -29.92 4.21
C LEU A 21 12.00 -29.34 2.79
N GLY A 22 12.32 -30.14 1.75
CA GLY A 22 12.53 -29.64 0.39
C GLY A 22 11.39 -29.81 -0.61
N SER A 23 10.30 -30.52 -0.27
CA SER A 23 9.23 -30.82 -1.24
C SER A 23 7.96 -30.02 -0.93
N TYR A 24 7.71 -28.98 -1.73
CA TYR A 24 6.42 -28.27 -1.75
C TYR A 24 5.69 -28.56 -3.08
N PRO A 25 4.34 -28.63 -3.06
CA PRO A 25 3.57 -28.97 -4.26
C PRO A 25 3.55 -27.81 -5.26
N ASN A 26 4.15 -28.01 -6.44
CA ASN A 26 4.28 -26.98 -7.48
C ASN A 26 3.00 -26.74 -8.30
N HIS A 27 2.00 -27.62 -8.20
CA HIS A 27 0.74 -27.53 -8.95
C HIS A 27 -0.40 -26.91 -8.13
N VAL A 28 -0.13 -26.52 -6.88
CA VAL A 28 -1.12 -25.86 -6.03
C VAL A 28 -1.04 -24.35 -6.29
N TRP A 29 -2.18 -23.79 -6.68
CA TRP A 29 -2.32 -22.36 -6.91
C TRP A 29 -3.21 -21.72 -5.84
N SER A 30 -2.83 -20.53 -5.41
CA SER A 30 -3.62 -19.67 -4.53
C SER A 30 -3.55 -18.24 -5.04
N PRO A 31 -4.64 -17.45 -4.92
CA PRO A 31 -4.68 -16.07 -5.40
C PRO A 31 -3.65 -15.16 -4.71
N ALA A 32 -3.23 -15.48 -3.47
CA ALA A 32 -2.21 -14.72 -2.74
C ALA A 32 -0.76 -15.19 -3.05
N GLY A 33 -0.59 -16.22 -3.87
CA GLY A 33 0.68 -16.90 -4.11
C GLY A 33 0.82 -18.22 -3.34
N GLY A 34 1.96 -18.89 -3.51
CA GLY A 34 2.32 -20.15 -2.85
C GLY A 34 3.61 -20.05 -2.03
N TRP A 35 4.15 -21.20 -1.63
CA TRP A 35 5.38 -21.30 -0.85
C TRP A 35 6.55 -20.62 -1.57
N TYR A 36 7.19 -19.67 -0.88
CA TYR A 36 8.37 -18.93 -1.36
C TYR A 36 8.21 -18.33 -2.77
N SER A 37 7.06 -17.73 -3.05
CA SER A 37 6.76 -17.13 -4.35
C SER A 37 7.74 -16.01 -4.71
N GLN A 38 8.56 -16.23 -5.74
CA GLN A 38 9.48 -15.25 -6.31
C GLN A 38 9.24 -15.10 -7.82
N PRO A 39 8.14 -14.45 -8.23
CA PRO A 39 7.84 -14.29 -9.65
C PRO A 39 8.89 -13.38 -10.30
N ALA A 40 9.36 -13.76 -11.49
CA ALA A 40 10.40 -13.03 -12.22
C ALA A 40 10.02 -11.55 -12.49
N ASN A 41 8.71 -11.28 -12.65
CA ASN A 41 8.19 -9.96 -13.03
C ASN A 41 7.60 -9.17 -11.85
N TRP A 42 8.00 -9.45 -10.60
CA TRP A 42 7.42 -8.81 -9.42
C TRP A 42 7.45 -7.27 -9.48
N LYS A 43 8.53 -6.69 -10.03
CA LYS A 43 8.69 -5.22 -10.14
C LYS A 43 7.61 -4.60 -11.03
N THR A 44 7.42 -5.17 -12.22
CA THR A 44 6.45 -4.67 -13.19
C THR A 44 5.02 -4.85 -12.67
N ASN A 45 4.71 -6.00 -12.07
CA ASN A 45 3.38 -6.25 -11.50
C ASN A 45 3.05 -5.26 -10.37
N THR A 46 4.01 -5.00 -9.47
CA THR A 46 3.83 -4.00 -8.41
C THR A 46 3.69 -2.59 -8.98
N ALA A 47 4.45 -2.24 -10.01
CA ALA A 47 4.33 -0.93 -10.67
C ALA A 47 2.94 -0.73 -11.28
N ILE A 48 2.39 -1.75 -11.95
CA ILE A 48 1.05 -1.69 -12.54
C ILE A 48 -0.02 -1.52 -11.46
N ILE A 49 0.00 -2.36 -10.41
CA ILE A 49 -0.97 -2.25 -9.32
C ILE A 49 -0.84 -0.92 -8.58
N GLY A 50 0.39 -0.44 -8.34
CA GLY A 50 0.63 0.86 -7.74
C GLY A 50 0.05 2.00 -8.58
N ALA A 51 0.24 1.97 -9.90
CA ALA A 51 -0.33 2.96 -10.81
C ALA A 51 -1.87 2.96 -10.80
N VAL A 52 -2.49 1.78 -10.77
CA VAL A 52 -3.95 1.64 -10.66
C VAL A 52 -4.46 2.23 -9.34
N ILE A 53 -3.82 1.91 -8.22
CA ILE A 53 -4.19 2.43 -6.89
C ILE A 53 -4.11 3.95 -6.88
N ILE A 54 -3.00 4.52 -7.37
CA ILE A 54 -2.81 5.98 -7.43
C ILE A 54 -3.87 6.62 -8.33
N GLY A 55 -4.15 6.03 -9.50
CA GLY A 55 -5.17 6.54 -10.42
C GLY A 55 -6.57 6.58 -9.79
N VAL A 56 -6.98 5.50 -9.11
CA VAL A 56 -8.27 5.45 -8.42
C VAL A 56 -8.31 6.45 -7.25
N ALA A 57 -7.25 6.53 -6.46
CA ALA A 57 -7.16 7.47 -5.35
C ALA A 57 -7.24 8.93 -5.84
N ALA A 58 -6.57 9.27 -6.94
CA ALA A 58 -6.60 10.61 -7.52
C ALA A 58 -8.01 10.99 -8.02
N MET A 59 -8.70 10.06 -8.69
CA MET A 59 -10.09 10.28 -9.12
C MET A 59 -11.03 10.47 -7.93
N ALA A 60 -10.94 9.60 -6.92
CA ALA A 60 -11.74 9.71 -5.70
C ALA A 60 -11.47 11.03 -4.95
N PHE A 61 -10.21 11.43 -4.87
CA PHE A 61 -9.78 12.68 -4.26
C PHE A 61 -10.36 13.90 -5.00
N ASN A 62 -10.27 13.93 -6.33
CA ASN A 62 -10.79 15.03 -7.14
C ASN A 62 -12.31 15.19 -6.95
N VAL A 63 -13.04 14.08 -7.00
CA VAL A 63 -14.49 14.06 -6.75
C VAL A 63 -14.84 14.51 -5.33
N SER A 64 -14.04 14.10 -4.33
CA SER A 64 -14.21 14.51 -2.94
C SER A 64 -13.98 16.02 -2.77
N ALA A 65 -12.90 16.55 -3.34
CA ALA A 65 -12.54 17.96 -3.27
C ALA A 65 -13.58 18.87 -3.94
N ASP A 66 -14.17 18.43 -5.06
CA ASP A 66 -15.24 19.15 -5.75
C ASP A 66 -16.55 19.16 -4.97
N ARG A 67 -16.80 18.14 -4.16
CA ARG A 67 -18.01 17.99 -3.34
C ARG A 67 -17.84 18.51 -1.92
N GLU A 68 -16.67 19.00 -1.54
CA GLU A 68 -16.43 19.56 -0.22
C GLU A 68 -17.27 20.83 -0.05
N PHE A 69 -18.21 20.78 0.91
CA PHE A 69 -19.00 21.93 1.31
C PHE A 69 -18.79 22.25 2.78
N ARG A 70 -18.63 23.55 3.07
CA ARG A 70 -18.31 24.10 4.38
C ARG A 70 -19.28 25.22 4.73
N THR A 71 -19.90 25.11 5.89
CA THR A 71 -20.83 26.13 6.41
C THR A 71 -20.11 27.33 7.03
N LYS A 72 -18.91 27.12 7.57
CA LYS A 72 -18.08 28.15 8.20
C LYS A 72 -16.70 28.21 7.57
N PHE A 73 -16.35 29.35 7.00
CA PHE A 73 -15.02 29.59 6.47
C PHE A 73 -13.97 29.77 7.58
N PRO A 74 -12.72 29.35 7.34
CA PRO A 74 -11.62 29.59 8.25
C PRO A 74 -11.26 31.08 8.36
N GLU A 75 -10.71 31.49 9.49
CA GLU A 75 -10.23 32.85 9.72
C GLU A 75 -9.12 33.24 8.74
N GLN A 76 -9.12 34.52 8.35
CA GLN A 76 -8.13 35.09 7.46
C GLN A 76 -6.73 34.96 8.08
N GLY A 77 -5.75 34.49 7.29
CA GLY A 77 -4.36 34.29 7.74
C GLY A 77 -4.07 32.93 8.40
N ARG A 78 -5.06 32.11 8.74
CA ARG A 78 -4.81 30.77 9.29
C ARG A 78 -4.37 29.80 8.19
N PHE A 79 -3.39 28.94 8.51
CA PHE A 79 -2.98 27.84 7.63
C PHE A 79 -3.94 26.66 7.75
N PHE A 80 -4.33 26.11 6.60
CA PHE A 80 -5.00 24.82 6.50
C PHE A 80 -4.71 24.23 5.11
N PRO A 81 -4.47 22.92 5.00
CA PRO A 81 -3.99 22.31 3.78
C PRO A 81 -5.08 22.24 2.70
N SER A 82 -6.36 22.21 3.07
CA SER A 82 -7.45 22.12 2.09
C SER A 82 -7.63 23.37 1.24
N ARG A 83 -7.01 24.51 1.61
CA ARG A 83 -6.99 25.74 0.80
C ARG A 83 -6.58 25.51 -0.66
N TRP A 84 -5.70 24.52 -0.88
CA TRP A 84 -5.09 24.27 -2.19
C TRP A 84 -5.99 23.47 -3.14
N TRP A 85 -7.01 22.79 -2.64
CA TRP A 85 -7.85 21.90 -3.45
C TRP A 85 -9.36 22.07 -3.23
N SER A 86 -9.81 22.65 -2.12
CA SER A 86 -11.23 22.89 -1.87
C SER A 86 -11.76 24.00 -2.78
N LYS A 87 -12.66 23.66 -3.70
CA LYS A 87 -13.27 24.60 -4.64
C LYS A 87 -13.94 25.79 -3.95
N GLN A 88 -14.77 25.51 -2.95
CA GLN A 88 -15.54 26.52 -2.22
C GLN A 88 -14.64 27.59 -1.55
N ILE A 89 -13.45 27.19 -1.07
CA ILE A 89 -12.50 28.11 -0.42
C ILE A 89 -11.89 29.05 -1.45
N GLY A 90 -11.47 28.52 -2.61
CA GLY A 90 -10.92 29.33 -3.69
C GLY A 90 -11.91 30.34 -4.26
N GLU A 91 -13.20 29.99 -4.32
CA GLU A 91 -14.27 30.91 -4.74
C GLU A 91 -14.48 32.03 -3.70
N HIS A 92 -14.60 31.67 -2.42
CA HIS A 92 -14.77 32.63 -1.33
C HIS A 92 -13.60 33.62 -1.19
N GLU A 93 -12.36 33.15 -1.37
CA GLU A 93 -11.16 34.00 -1.31
C GLU A 93 -11.12 34.99 -2.49
N LYS A 94 -11.58 34.60 -3.69
CA LYS A 94 -11.70 35.51 -4.86
C LYS A 94 -12.75 36.60 -4.64
N GLU A 95 -13.92 36.24 -4.12
CA GLU A 95 -15.00 37.18 -3.81
C GLU A 95 -14.56 38.20 -2.76
N SER A 96 -13.94 37.73 -1.66
CA SER A 96 -13.40 38.58 -0.60
C SER A 96 -12.34 39.56 -1.13
N ALA A 97 -11.47 39.09 -2.04
CA ALA A 97 -10.45 39.92 -2.66
C ALA A 97 -11.01 40.95 -3.64
N ALA A 98 -12.15 40.67 -4.29
CA ALA A 98 -12.83 41.61 -5.17
C ALA A 98 -13.56 42.71 -4.37
N ALA A 99 -14.24 42.34 -3.29
CA ALA A 99 -14.91 43.28 -2.39
C ALA A 99 -13.94 44.25 -1.70
N ASN A 100 -12.73 43.80 -1.35
CA ASN A 100 -11.71 44.69 -0.76
C ASN A 100 -11.10 45.69 -1.77
N LYS A 101 -11.35 45.52 -3.08
CA LYS A 101 -10.82 46.41 -4.13
C LYS A 101 -11.82 47.49 -4.57
N SER A 102 -13.10 47.34 -4.26
CA SER A 102 -14.16 48.33 -4.50
C SER A 102 -14.25 49.33 -3.36
#